data_AF-A0A6J7QPD5-F1
#
_entry.id   AF-A0A6J7QPD5-F1
#
_cell.length_a   1.000
_cell.length_b   1.000
_cell.length_c   1.000
_cell.angle_alpha   90.00
_cell.angle_beta   90.00
_cell.angle_gamma   90.00
#
_symmetry.space_group_name_H-M   'P 1'
#
loop_
_entity.id
_entity.type
_entity.pdbx_description
1 polymer ?
#
loop_
_entity_poly.entity_id
_entity_poly.type
_entity_poly.pdbx_seq_one_letter_code
_entity_poly.pdbx_strand_id
1 'polypeptide(L)' 'MVGSRVGELLAEAQLIFNWEADANDVAQHIHAHPTLSEAMGEAHLALAGKPLHAHG' A
#
# COMPACT_ATOMS: atom_id res chain seq x y z
N MET A 1 7.61 -3.04 6.30
CA MET A 1 8.34 -2.93 5.01
C MET A 1 9.84 -3.03 5.28
N VAL A 2 10.59 -3.70 4.40
CA VAL A 2 12.06 -3.74 4.41
C VAL A 2 12.50 -3.57 2.96
N GLY A 3 13.33 -2.57 2.66
CA GLY A 3 13.72 -2.24 1.28
C GLY A 3 14.30 -0.84 1.15
N SER A 4 14.53 -0.41 -0.08
CA SER A 4 14.98 0.96 -0.37
C SER A 4 13.87 1.97 -0.10
N ARG A 5 14.25 3.18 0.34
CA ARG A 5 13.35 4.35 0.47
C ARG A 5 12.08 4.09 1.31
N VAL A 6 12.17 3.19 2.29
CA VAL A 6 11.04 2.89 3.20
C VAL A 6 10.66 4.10 4.04
N GLY A 7 11.59 5.01 4.33
CA GLY A 7 11.28 6.25 5.04
C GLY A 7 10.22 7.10 4.32
N GLU A 8 10.25 7.11 2.99
CA GLU A 8 9.32 7.83 2.14
C GLU A 8 7.94 7.14 2.07
N LEU A 9 7.90 5.80 2.13
CA LEU A 9 6.64 5.05 2.21
C LEU A 9 6.01 5.12 3.62
N LEU A 10 6.82 5.35 4.65
CA LEU A 10 6.35 5.44 6.03
C LEU A 10 5.41 6.63 6.25
N ALA A 11 5.62 7.74 5.53
CA ALA A 11 4.74 8.91 5.61
C ALA A 11 3.31 8.57 5.18
N GLU A 12 3.15 7.82 4.08
CA GLU A 12 1.85 7.32 3.63
C GLU A 12 1.23 6.35 4.64
N ALA A 13 2.01 5.39 5.14
CA ALA A 13 1.54 4.44 6.15
C ALA A 13 1.07 5.14 7.45
N GLN A 14 1.76 6.20 7.86
CA GLN A 14 1.39 6.99 9.04
C GLN A 14 0.08 7.77 8.82
N LEU A 15 -0.16 8.28 7.61
CA LEU A 15 -1.45 8.91 7.26
C LEU A 15 -2.59 7.90 7.28
N ILE A 16 -2.41 6.72 6.66
CA ILE A 16 -3.40 5.63 6.65
C ILE A 16 -3.76 5.21 8.09
N PHE A 17 -2.74 5.02 8.94
CA PHE A 17 -2.96 4.61 10.34
C PHE A 17 -3.75 5.66 11.14
N ASN A 18 -3.39 6.94 11.04
CA ASN A 18 -4.10 8.01 11.75
C ASN A 18 -5.50 8.29 11.19
N TRP A 19 -5.73 7.92 9.93
CA TRP A 19 -7.07 7.91 9.36
C TRP A 19 -7.93 6.74 9.90
N GLU A 20 -7.34 5.78 10.62
CA GLU A 20 -8.02 4.56 11.08
C GLU A 20 -8.66 3.78 9.91
N ALA A 21 -8.04 3.88 8.73
CA ALA A 21 -8.56 3.28 7.51
C ALA A 21 -8.39 1.76 7.50
N ASP A 22 -9.42 1.06 7.03
CA ASP A 22 -9.35 -0.37 6.76
C ASP A 22 -8.70 -0.65 5.39
N ALA A 23 -8.30 -1.90 5.16
CA ALA A 23 -7.67 -2.31 3.91
C ALA A 23 -8.49 -1.94 2.65
N ASN A 24 -9.81 -2.06 2.73
CA ASN A 24 -10.72 -1.74 1.62
C ASN A 24 -10.80 -0.23 1.32
N ASP A 25 -10.56 0.63 2.32
CA ASP A 25 -10.59 2.08 2.12
C ASP A 25 -9.40 2.50 1.27
N VAL A 26 -8.22 1.93 1.53
CA VAL A 26 -6.98 2.26 0.82
C VAL A 26 -6.87 1.56 -0.53
N ALA A 27 -7.36 0.33 -0.66
CA ALA A 27 -7.21 -0.50 -1.86
C ALA A 27 -7.77 0.12 -3.15
N GLN A 28 -8.68 1.08 -3.04
CA GLN A 28 -9.27 1.80 -4.19
C GLN A 28 -8.42 2.97 -4.70
N HIS A 29 -7.39 3.38 -3.94
CA HIS A 29 -6.53 4.49 -4.30
C HIS A 29 -5.47 4.06 -5.32
N ILE A 30 -5.07 5.01 -6.17
CA ILE A 30 -4.17 4.76 -7.28
C ILE A 30 -2.77 5.19 -6.90
N HIS A 31 -1.83 4.24 -6.92
CA HIS A 31 -0.40 4.52 -6.87
C HIS A 31 0.15 4.70 -8.27
N ALA A 32 1.04 5.68 -8.44
CA ALA A 32 1.66 5.95 -9.73
C ALA A 32 2.56 4.79 -10.16
N HIS A 33 2.52 4.43 -11.44
CA HIS A 33 3.41 3.43 -12.02
C HIS A 33 4.48 4.08 -12.90
N PRO A 34 5.78 3.70 -12.82
CA PRO A 34 6.38 2.75 -11.88
C PRO A 34 6.92 3.44 -10.62
N THR A 35 6.45 3.06 -9.42
CA THR A 35 6.94 3.59 -8.14
C THR A 35 6.97 2.56 -7.01
N LEU A 36 7.73 2.84 -5.94
CA LEU A 36 7.76 1.99 -4.75
C LEU A 36 6.45 2.03 -3.95
N SER A 37 5.63 3.08 -4.10
CA SER A 37 4.37 3.19 -3.37
C SER A 37 3.30 2.21 -3.88
N GLU A 38 3.48 1.65 -5.09
CA GLU A 38 2.69 0.52 -5.56
C GLU A 38 2.73 -0.66 -4.59
N ALA A 39 3.83 -0.88 -3.87
CA ALA A 39 3.92 -1.92 -2.84
C ALA A 39 3.00 -1.65 -1.63
N MET A 40 2.75 -0.38 -1.28
CA MET A 40 1.77 -0.03 -0.23
C MET A 40 0.34 -0.29 -0.73
N GLY A 41 0.02 0.10 -1.96
CA GLY A 41 -1.27 -0.20 -2.59
C GLY A 41 -1.53 -1.70 -2.70
N GLU A 42 -0.55 -2.45 -3.22
CA GLU A 42 -0.63 -3.91 -3.38
C GLU A 42 -0.81 -4.62 -2.04
N ALA A 43 -0.15 -4.16 -0.97
CA ALA A 43 -0.37 -4.72 0.37
C ALA A 43 -1.83 -4.57 0.83
N HIS A 44 -2.47 -3.42 0.57
CA HIS A 44 -3.88 -3.21 0.91
C HIS A 44 -4.83 -3.98 0.00
N LEU A 45 -4.52 -4.08 -1.30
CA LEU A 45 -5.24 -4.95 -2.24
C LEU A 45 -5.18 -6.42 -1.81
N ALA A 46 -4.02 -6.90 -1.36
CA ALA A 46 -3.86 -8.25 -0.85
C ALA A 46 -4.69 -8.48 0.41
N LEU A 47 -4.67 -7.55 1.38
CA LEU A 47 -5.51 -7.62 2.59
C LEU A 47 -7.01 -7.53 2.29
N ALA A 48 -7.38 -6.80 1.24
CA ALA A 48 -8.75 -6.73 0.72
C ALA A 48 -9.17 -7.97 -0.12
N GLY A 49 -8.26 -8.93 -0.32
CA GLY A 49 -8.52 -10.17 -1.06
C GLY A 49 -8.52 -10.03 -2.59
N LYS A 50 -7.89 -8.98 -3.13
CA LYS A 50 -7.89 -8.63 -4.56
C LYS A 50 -6.48 -8.29 -5.09
N PRO A 51 -5.43 -9.06 -4.77
CA PRO A 51 -4.08 -8.73 -5.23
C PRO A 51 -3.97 -8.81 -6.76
N LEU A 52 -3.16 -7.94 -7.34
CA LEU A 52 -2.84 -7.92 -8.78
C LEU A 52 -1.47 -8.54 -9.05
N HIS A 53 -0.53 -8.37 -8.11
CA HIS A 53 0.86 -8.79 -8.23
C HIS A 53 1.26 -9.76 -7.10
N ALA A 54 0.40 -10.75 -6.83
CA ALA A 54 0.73 -11.87 -5.95
C ALA A 54 1.14 -13.10 -6.77
N HIS A 55 2.26 -13.70 -6.40
CA HIS A 55 2.66 -15.03 -6.86
C HIS A 55 2.50 -15.99 -5.67
N GLY A 56 1.73 -17.06 -5.86
CA GLY A 56 1.53 -18.12 -4.88
C GLY A 56 2.69 -19.09 -4.81
#